data_AF-A0A852T8M4-F1
#
_entry.id   AF-A0A852T8M4-F1
#
_cell.length_a   1.000
_cell.length_b   1.000
_cell.length_c   1.000
_cell.angle_alpha   90.00
_cell.angle_beta   90.00
_cell.angle_gamma   90.00
#
_symmetry.space_group_name_H-M   'P 1'
#
loop_
_entity.id
_entity.type
_entity.pdbx_description
1 polymer ?
#
loop_
_entity_poly.entity_id
_entity_poly.type
_entity_poly.pdbx_seq_one_letter_code
_entity_poly.pdbx_strand_id
1 'polypeptide(L)' 'MSRMLTSIFMIGSIGYFVFRFRYRIINLMLRSGWMRRIAVGSIMSFPGVKNKMMQTVFGGPTERPSER' A
#
# COMPACT_ATOMS: atom_id res chain seq x y z
N MET A 1 25.65 -23.39 13.37
CA MET A 1 24.45 -24.23 13.17
C MET A 1 23.20 -23.70 13.86
N SER A 2 23.24 -23.32 15.14
CA SER A 2 22.07 -22.79 15.88
C SER A 2 21.38 -21.58 15.21
N ARG A 3 22.17 -20.64 14.67
CA ARG A 3 21.65 -19.42 14.00
C ARG A 3 20.79 -19.70 12.75
N MET A 4 21.13 -20.73 11.97
CA MET A 4 20.36 -21.10 10.77
C MET A 4 19.04 -21.77 11.14
N LEU A 5 19.06 -22.66 12.13
CA LEU A 5 17.86 -23.28 12.69
C LEU A 5 16.90 -22.24 13.24
N THR A 6 17.39 -21.28 14.05
CA THR A 6 16.54 -20.20 14.56
C THR A 6 15.93 -19.36 13.45
N SER A 7 16.68 -19.07 12.38
CA SER A 7 16.17 -18.28 11.24
C SER A 7 15.04 -19.01 10.50
N ILE A 8 15.21 -20.32 10.25
CA ILE A 8 14.19 -21.16 9.62
C ILE A 8 12.93 -21.25 10.48
N PHE A 9 13.08 -21.46 11.79
CA PHE A 9 11.96 -21.45 12.73
C PHE A 9 11.27 -20.08 12.80
N MET A 10 12.03 -18.98 12.69
CA MET A 10 11.47 -17.62 12.69
C MET A 10 10.60 -17.38 11.45
N ILE A 11 11.09 -17.75 10.27
CA ILE A 11 10.35 -17.60 9.01
C ILE A 11 9.15 -18.56 8.98
N GLY A 12 9.34 -19.81 9.41
CA GLY A 12 8.28 -20.82 9.46
C GLY A 12 7.16 -20.46 10.43
N SER A 13 7.49 -19.92 11.61
CA SER A 13 6.50 -19.48 12.61
C SER A 13 5.70 -18.28 12.14
N ILE A 14 6.35 -17.30 11.50
CA ILE A 14 5.68 -16.15 10.87
C ILE A 14 4.72 -16.65 9.77
N GLY A 15 5.19 -17.50 8.86
CA GLY A 15 4.36 -18.08 7.79
C GLY A 15 3.18 -18.88 8.34
N TYR A 16 3.40 -19.69 9.38
CA TYR A 16 2.36 -20.46 10.04
C TYR A 16 1.31 -19.57 10.71
N PHE A 17 1.72 -18.50 11.40
CA PHE A 17 0.80 -17.52 11.99
C PHE A 17 -0.04 -16.81 10.92
N VAL A 18 0.59 -16.43 9.81
CA VAL A 18 -0.11 -15.82 8.67
C VAL A 18 -1.14 -16.78 8.07
N PHE A 19 -0.80 -18.06 7.93
CA PHE A 19 -1.72 -19.06 7.39
C PHE A 19 -2.87 -19.37 8.37
N ARG A 20 -2.56 -19.52 9.67
CA ARG A 20 -3.53 -19.80 10.74
C ARG A 20 -4.52 -18.65 10.92
N PHE A 21 -4.05 -17.41 10.86
CA PHE A 21 -4.85 -16.21 11.05
C PHE A 21 -5.19 -15.50 9.73
N ARG A 22 -5.12 -16.20 8.59
CA ARG A 22 -5.33 -15.67 7.24
C ARG A 22 -6.42 -14.60 7.17
N TYR A 23 -7.61 -14.90 7.68
CA TYR A 23 -8.75 -13.99 7.63
C TYR A 23 -8.72 -12.90 8.70
N ARG A 24 -8.13 -13.17 9.87
CA ARG A 24 -8.04 -12.19 10.96
C ARG A 24 -6.99 -11.12 10.67
N ILE A 25 -5.85 -11.50 10.07
CA ILE A 25 -4.80 -10.57 9.63
C ILE A 25 -5.28 -9.77 8.43
N ILE A 26 -5.89 -10.41 7.43
CA ILE A 26 -6.45 -9.70 6.28
C ILE A 26 -7.55 -8.74 6.75
N ASN A 27 -8.47 -9.14 7.63
CA ASN A 27 -9.45 -8.20 8.19
C ASN A 27 -8.80 -7.09 9.01
N LEU A 28 -7.76 -7.36 9.80
CA LEU A 28 -7.07 -6.31 10.56
C LEU A 28 -6.36 -5.32 9.63
N MET A 29 -5.72 -5.82 8.57
CA MET A 29 -5.07 -5.01 7.54
C MET A 29 -6.09 -4.19 6.75
N LEU A 30 -7.20 -4.78 6.34
CA LEU A 30 -8.28 -4.10 5.62
C LEU A 30 -9.04 -3.10 6.51
N ARG A 31 -9.20 -3.40 7.81
CA ARG A 31 -9.87 -2.53 8.78
C ARG A 31 -8.98 -1.37 9.23
N SER A 32 -7.67 -1.58 9.32
CA SER A 32 -6.72 -0.54 9.67
C SER A 32 -6.45 0.34 8.45
N GLY A 33 -6.51 1.67 8.60
CA GLY A 33 -6.12 2.61 7.56
C GLY A 33 -4.66 2.48 7.08
N TRP A 34 -3.91 1.49 7.58
CA TRP A 34 -2.56 1.15 7.16
C TRP A 34 -2.49 0.68 5.71
N MET A 35 -3.41 -0.21 5.29
CA MET A 35 -3.49 -0.65 3.89
C MET A 35 -3.77 0.53 2.96
N ARG A 36 -4.68 1.43 3.38
CA ARG A 36 -4.95 2.69 2.66
C ARG A 36 -3.70 3.56 2.58
N ARG A 37 -2.92 3.66 3.65
CA ARG A 37 -1.70 4.48 3.68
C ARG A 37 -0.61 3.94 2.76
N ILE A 38 -0.46 2.61 2.67
CA ILE A 38 0.45 1.96 1.73
C ILE A 38 -0.04 2.15 0.30
N ALA A 39 -1.29 1.81 0.01
CA ALA A 39 -1.84 1.93 -1.33
C ALA A 39 -1.79 3.38 -1.85
N VAL A 40 -2.23 4.35 -1.03
CA VAL A 40 -2.18 5.78 -1.36
C VAL A 40 -0.72 6.25 -1.45
N GLY A 41 0.15 5.85 -0.53
CA GLY A 41 1.58 6.20 -0.56
C GLY A 41 2.27 5.71 -1.83
N SER A 42 2.04 4.46 -2.22
CA SER A 42 2.59 3.86 -3.44
C SER A 42 2.00 4.45 -4.72
N ILE A 43 0.71 4.78 -4.74
CA ILE A 43 0.06 5.39 -5.91
C ILE A 43 0.45 6.87 -6.06
N MET A 44 0.51 7.63 -4.95
CA MET A 44 0.88 9.05 -4.94
C MET A 44 2.39 9.28 -5.09
N SER A 45 3.24 8.28 -4.84
CA SER A 45 4.68 8.39 -5.12
C SER A 45 5.00 8.44 -6.62
N PHE A 46 4.07 8.03 -7.49
CA PHE A 46 4.21 8.17 -8.93
C PHE A 46 3.70 9.54 -9.40
N PRO A 47 4.57 10.45 -9.91
CA PRO A 47 4.17 11.81 -10.29
C PRO A 47 3.13 11.84 -11.42
N GLY A 48 3.17 10.89 -12.36
CA GLY A 48 2.18 10.79 -13.44
C GLY A 48 0.78 10.39 -12.96
N VAL A 49 0.69 9.46 -12.01
CA VAL A 49 -0.59 9.01 -11.46
C VAL A 49 -1.15 10.04 -10.48
N LYS A 50 -0.29 10.66 -9.68
CA LYS A 50 -0.61 11.77 -8.79
C LYS A 50 -1.24 12.94 -9.57
N ASN A 51 -0.60 13.41 -10.63
CA ASN A 51 -1.10 14.55 -11.42
C ASN A 51 -2.45 14.25 -12.07
N LYS A 52 -2.65 13.03 -12.58
CA LYS A 52 -3.91 12.61 -13.19
C LYS A 52 -5.04 12.46 -12.18
N MET A 53 -4.76 11.89 -10.99
CA MET A 53 -5.73 11.85 -9.89
C MET A 53 -6.09 13.26 -9.41
N MET A 54 -5.11 14.12 -9.14
CA MET A 54 -5.36 15.51 -8.72
C MET A 54 -6.23 16.25 -9.76
N GLN A 55 -5.95 16.08 -11.05
CA GLN A 55 -6.77 16.68 -12.12
C GLN A 55 -8.20 16.14 -12.17
N THR A 56 -8.40 14.85 -11.87
CA THR A 56 -9.72 14.19 -11.95
C THR A 56 -10.56 14.42 -10.69
N VAL A 57 -9.95 14.47 -9.50
CA VAL A 57 -10.66 14.64 -8.23
C VAL A 57 -10.95 16.11 -7.93
N PHE A 58 -10.10 17.04 -8.40
CA PHE A 58 -10.27 18.48 -8.15
C PHE A 58 -10.86 19.29 -9.31
N GLY A 59 -11.18 18.69 -10.47
CA GLY A 59 -11.99 19.31 -11.53
C GLY A 59 -11.89 20.84 -11.73
N GLY A 60 -10.71 21.36 -12.09
CA GLY A 60 -10.48 22.75 -12.56
C GLY A 60 -10.25 23.80 -11.45
N PRO A 61 -9.34 24.79 -11.63
CA PRO A 61 -9.23 25.58 -12.85
C PRO A 61 -7.79 25.68 -13.39
N THR A 62 -7.62 25.33 -14.66
CA THR A 62 -6.75 26.14 -15.53
C THR A 62 -7.44 26.11 -16.88
N GLU A 63 -8.44 26.99 -17.00
CA GLU A 63 -8.77 27.56 -18.29
C GLU A 63 -7.46 27.93 -18.96
N ARG A 64 -7.28 27.37 -20.14
CA ARG A 64 -6.37 27.93 -21.13
C ARG A 64 -6.83 29.37 -21.35
N PRO A 65 -5.91 30.33 -21.31
CA PRO A 65 -5.78 31.15 -22.51
C PRO A 65 -4.30 31.30 -22.84
N SER A 66 -3.83 30.45 -23.74
CA SER A 66 -2.74 30.82 -24.64
C SER A 66 -3.20 30.51 -26.05
N GLU A 67 -4.25 31.23 -26.45
CA GLU A 67 -4.41 31.65 -27.84
C GLU A 67 -3.52 32.88 -28.01
N ARG A 68 -2.36 32.68 -28.65
CA ARG A 68 -1.71 33.56 -29.63
C ARG A 68 -0.39 32.92 -30.06
#